data_AF-T0PNK6-F1
#
_entry.id   AF-T0PNK6-F1
#
_cell.length_a   1.000
_cell.length_b   1.000
_cell.length_c   1.000
_cell.angle_alpha   90.00
_cell.angle_beta   90.00
_cell.angle_gamma   90.00
#
_symmetry.space_group_name_H-M   'P 1'
#
loop_
_entity.id
_entity.type
_entity.pdbx_description
1 polymer ?
#
loop_
_entity_poly.entity_id
_entity_poly.type
_entity_poly.pdbx_seq_one_letter_code
_entity_poly.pdbx_strand_id
1 'polypeptide(L)'
;MWEEGLVAGDLVGLPVKLRARFYGDSTVGLHVLECPDEIGLGNMAFTEATYCDGPNGLKYVQFSANVSTPEFTIVLRLVGTYDTTHGLRGKWFNATNNLHGTGGFHFGVVDGDGPALDAISPLYPLAPGTYTFRGGAIGANGRVYASRITLQLLDEGRVEGYVQEHFVPQQCALAGSWTRNQISWHITYVVEGVGSEYVYYGTPTQRLLRGAWQRCDVDEIESLAAESGRFDYELEHADRRWCRKYHKYFPPTFQIVARTLLLSRRGRRSGLLPSDLWCHVFTYINYDWFASRVLDTP
;
A
#
# COMPACT_ATOMS: atom_id res chain seq x y z
N MET A 1 -14.61 -6.54 -6.54
CA MET A 1 -15.40 -6.38 -5.30
C MET A 1 -14.42 -6.52 -4.15
N TRP A 2 -14.48 -5.65 -3.16
CA TRP A 2 -13.65 -5.72 -1.95
C TRP A 2 -14.59 -5.79 -0.75
N GLU A 3 -14.09 -6.34 0.35
CA GLU A 3 -14.82 -6.48 1.61
C GLU A 3 -14.05 -5.74 2.69
N GLU A 4 -14.72 -5.05 3.60
CA GLU A 4 -14.09 -4.35 4.71
C GLU A 4 -14.85 -4.58 6.00
N GLY A 5 -14.10 -4.66 7.10
CA GLY A 5 -14.63 -4.71 8.45
C GLY A 5 -13.72 -3.97 9.42
N LEU A 6 -14.33 -3.33 10.41
CA LEU A 6 -13.62 -2.85 11.59
C LEU A 6 -13.55 -3.99 12.60
N VAL A 7 -12.36 -4.24 13.12
CA VAL A 7 -12.14 -5.28 14.11
C VAL A 7 -11.34 -4.73 15.29
N ALA A 8 -11.66 -5.15 16.51
CA ALA A 8 -10.95 -4.75 17.71
C ALA A 8 -10.72 -5.93 18.64
N GLY A 9 -9.61 -5.93 19.35
CA GLY A 9 -9.22 -7.04 20.20
C GLY A 9 -7.89 -6.82 20.87
N ASP A 10 -7.31 -7.91 21.36
CA ASP A 10 -6.06 -7.90 22.10
C ASP A 10 -4.94 -8.61 21.31
N LEU A 11 -3.79 -7.95 21.22
CA LEU A 11 -2.54 -8.51 20.72
C LEU A 11 -1.51 -8.56 21.84
N VAL A 12 -1.43 -9.69 22.55
CA VAL A 12 -0.43 -9.92 23.61
C VAL A 12 -0.54 -8.88 24.74
N GLY A 13 -1.75 -8.61 25.20
CA GLY A 13 -2.07 -7.62 26.24
C GLY A 13 -2.23 -6.19 25.71
N LEU A 14 -2.08 -5.97 24.40
CA LEU A 14 -2.24 -4.66 23.78
C LEU A 14 -3.62 -4.56 23.11
N PRO A 15 -4.54 -3.69 23.58
CA PRO A 15 -5.79 -3.43 22.87
C PRO A 15 -5.52 -2.71 21.56
N VAL A 16 -6.00 -3.27 20.44
CA VAL A 16 -5.79 -2.75 19.10
C VAL A 16 -7.10 -2.78 18.32
N LYS A 17 -7.36 -1.70 17.58
CA LYS A 17 -8.43 -1.60 16.59
C LYS A 17 -7.84 -1.48 15.20
N LEU A 18 -8.31 -2.31 14.29
CA LEU A 18 -7.86 -2.40 12.91
C LEU A 18 -9.02 -2.16 11.96
N ARG A 19 -8.73 -1.51 10.83
CA ARG A 19 -9.50 -1.67 9.60
C ARG A 19 -8.90 -2.81 8.81
N ALA A 20 -9.69 -3.84 8.53
CA ALA A 20 -9.31 -4.94 7.66
C ALA A 20 -10.04 -4.82 6.32
N ARG A 21 -9.29 -4.73 5.23
CA ARG A 21 -9.83 -4.62 3.87
C ARG A 21 -9.31 -5.76 2.99
N PHE A 22 -10.21 -6.57 2.47
CA PHE A 22 -9.92 -7.73 1.63
C PHE A 22 -10.10 -7.34 0.16
N TYR A 23 -9.01 -7.41 -0.59
CA TYR A 23 -8.95 -7.07 -2.00
C TYR A 23 -9.15 -8.30 -2.89
N GLY A 24 -9.68 -8.12 -4.09
CA GLY A 24 -9.98 -9.22 -5.02
C GLY A 24 -8.76 -9.94 -5.58
N ASP A 25 -7.55 -9.53 -5.21
CA ASP A 25 -6.28 -10.14 -5.58
C ASP A 25 -5.63 -10.92 -4.42
N SER A 26 -6.42 -11.31 -3.41
CA SER A 26 -5.97 -12.07 -2.23
C SER A 26 -5.08 -11.29 -1.27
N THR A 27 -4.92 -9.98 -1.45
CA THR A 27 -4.23 -9.12 -0.48
C THR A 27 -5.20 -8.54 0.54
N VAL A 28 -4.69 -8.26 1.74
CA VAL A 28 -5.44 -7.60 2.81
C VAL A 28 -4.71 -6.32 3.21
N GLY A 29 -5.42 -5.21 3.26
CA GLY A 29 -4.97 -3.99 3.94
C GLY A 29 -5.36 -4.06 5.41
N LEU A 30 -4.37 -4.04 6.31
CA LEU A 30 -4.59 -3.97 7.76
C LEU A 30 -4.07 -2.64 8.27
N HIS A 31 -4.98 -1.73 8.60
CA HIS A 31 -4.65 -0.38 9.04
C HIS A 31 -4.96 -0.21 10.52
N VAL A 32 -3.97 0.24 11.30
CA VAL A 32 -4.14 0.50 12.74
C VAL A 32 -4.90 1.81 12.94
N LEU A 33 -6.08 1.70 13.56
CA LEU A 33 -6.94 2.84 13.88
C LEU A 33 -6.71 3.34 15.29
N GLU A 34 -6.60 2.41 16.25
CA GLU A 34 -6.40 2.70 17.67
C GLU A 34 -5.42 1.66 18.23
N CYS A 35 -4.51 2.13 19.08
CA CYS A 35 -3.59 1.33 19.89
C CYS A 35 -3.34 2.09 21.20
N PRO A 36 -2.68 1.50 22.21
CA PRO A 36 -2.37 2.21 23.44
C PRO A 36 -1.49 3.43 23.15
N ASP A 37 -1.72 4.51 23.88
CA ASP A 37 -1.00 5.78 23.69
C ASP A 37 0.50 5.61 23.96
N GLU A 38 0.88 4.70 24.85
CA GLU A 38 2.29 4.42 25.17
C GLU A 38 3.02 3.76 24.00
N ILE A 39 2.28 3.04 23.14
CA ILE A 39 2.83 2.47 21.91
C ILE A 39 2.86 3.54 20.82
N GLY A 40 1.72 4.20 20.58
CA GLY A 40 1.54 5.15 19.50
C GLY A 40 1.48 4.50 18.09
N LEU A 41 0.66 5.08 17.21
CA LEU A 41 0.36 4.51 15.89
C LEU A 41 1.57 4.33 14.97
N GLY A 42 2.65 5.10 15.17
CA GLY A 42 3.86 4.98 14.36
C GLY A 42 4.69 3.73 14.67
N ASN A 43 4.50 3.13 15.84
CA ASN A 43 5.30 2.00 16.34
C ASN A 43 4.66 0.64 16.11
N MET A 44 3.48 0.60 15.48
CA MET A 44 2.73 -0.63 15.24
C MET A 44 2.38 -0.76 13.75
N ALA A 45 2.70 -1.90 13.16
CA ALA A 45 2.41 -2.19 11.76
C ALA A 45 1.94 -3.64 11.57
N PHE A 46 0.91 -3.79 10.73
CA PHE A 46 0.42 -5.09 10.27
C PHE A 46 0.70 -5.21 8.78
N THR A 47 1.47 -6.22 8.39
CA THR A 47 2.02 -6.31 7.03
C THR A 47 1.92 -7.70 6.44
N GLU A 48 2.17 -7.78 5.14
CA GLU A 48 2.18 -9.05 4.38
C GLU A 48 0.86 -9.81 4.48
N ALA A 49 -0.22 -9.08 4.75
CA ALA A 49 -1.51 -9.67 5.01
C ALA A 49 -2.11 -10.19 3.70
N THR A 50 -2.45 -11.48 3.71
CA THR A 50 -3.01 -12.21 2.57
C THR A 50 -4.12 -13.12 3.03
N TYR A 51 -4.99 -13.50 2.10
CA TYR A 51 -6.05 -14.45 2.37
C TYR A 51 -6.32 -15.39 1.21
N CYS A 52 -6.95 -16.52 1.49
CA CYS A 52 -7.66 -17.31 0.50
C CYS A 52 -9.11 -17.55 0.94
N ASP A 53 -10.00 -17.66 -0.03
CA ASP A 53 -11.41 -17.94 0.25
C ASP A 53 -11.59 -19.38 0.72
N GLY A 54 -12.33 -19.53 1.80
CA GLY A 54 -12.80 -20.78 2.36
C GLY A 54 -14.30 -20.99 2.14
N PRO A 55 -14.86 -22.08 2.68
CA PRO A 55 -16.28 -22.37 2.55
C PRO A 55 -17.14 -21.33 3.30
N ASN A 56 -18.36 -21.09 2.80
CA ASN A 56 -19.38 -20.27 3.45
C ASN A 56 -18.95 -18.82 3.76
N GLY A 57 -18.13 -18.21 2.90
CA GLY A 57 -17.67 -16.82 3.07
C GLY A 57 -16.55 -16.65 4.10
N LEU A 58 -16.08 -17.73 4.72
CA LEU A 58 -14.89 -17.72 5.57
C LEU A 58 -13.66 -17.37 4.74
N LYS A 59 -12.72 -16.60 5.30
CA LYS A 59 -11.41 -16.35 4.70
C LYS A 59 -10.32 -16.92 5.59
N TYR A 60 -9.39 -17.69 5.03
CA TYR A 60 -8.18 -18.09 5.74
C TYR A 60 -7.14 -16.98 5.57
N VAL A 61 -6.66 -16.43 6.68
CA VAL A 61 -5.80 -15.25 6.69
C VAL A 61 -4.43 -15.57 7.27
N GLN A 62 -3.42 -14.87 6.77
CA GLN A 62 -2.12 -14.77 7.42
C GLN A 62 -1.59 -13.33 7.31
N PHE A 63 -0.85 -12.90 8.32
CA PHE A 63 -0.24 -11.56 8.36
C PHE A 63 0.85 -11.49 9.43
N SER A 64 1.69 -10.48 9.36
CA SER A 64 2.71 -10.18 10.37
C SER A 64 2.25 -8.99 11.21
N ALA A 65 2.51 -9.01 12.52
CA ALA A 65 2.34 -7.86 13.40
C ALA A 65 3.68 -7.49 14.01
N ASN A 66 4.04 -6.21 13.90
CA ASN A 66 5.28 -5.64 14.41
C ASN A 66 4.92 -4.51 15.35
N VAL A 67 5.41 -4.57 16.58
CA VAL A 67 5.34 -3.48 17.56
C VAL A 67 6.76 -3.18 18.00
N SER A 68 7.19 -1.92 17.90
CA SER A 68 8.56 -1.55 18.26
C SER A 68 8.54 -0.26 19.07
N THR A 69 8.86 -0.36 20.35
CA THR A 69 9.07 0.78 21.25
C THR A 69 10.55 0.83 21.64
N PRO A 70 11.02 1.90 22.32
CA PRO A 70 12.35 1.91 22.94
C PRO A 70 12.56 0.77 23.96
N GLU A 71 11.49 0.33 24.61
CA GLU A 71 11.54 -0.64 25.70
C GLU A 71 11.48 -2.10 25.22
N PHE A 72 10.76 -2.37 24.13
CA PHE A 72 10.58 -3.72 23.61
C PHE A 72 10.20 -3.78 22.13
N THR A 73 10.42 -4.95 21.53
CA THR A 73 9.97 -5.29 20.18
C THR A 73 9.15 -6.58 20.20
N ILE A 74 8.01 -6.58 19.51
CA ILE A 74 7.15 -7.72 19.26
C ILE A 74 7.15 -7.99 17.76
N VAL A 75 7.53 -9.20 17.35
CA VAL A 75 7.49 -9.66 15.96
C VAL A 75 6.73 -10.98 15.90
N LEU A 76 5.49 -10.91 15.42
CA LEU A 76 4.57 -12.04 15.41
C LEU A 76 4.13 -12.36 14.00
N ARG A 77 4.01 -13.65 13.70
CA ARG A 77 3.25 -14.14 12.55
C ARG A 77 1.92 -14.65 13.04
N LEU A 78 0.85 -14.21 12.40
CA LEU A 78 -0.53 -14.55 12.73
C LEU A 78 -1.13 -15.36 11.58
N VAL A 79 -1.81 -16.45 11.95
CA VAL A 79 -2.55 -17.31 11.03
C VAL A 79 -3.92 -17.60 11.62
N GLY A 80 -4.96 -17.54 10.79
CA GLY A 80 -6.30 -17.66 11.31
C GLY A 80 -7.39 -17.56 10.26
N THR A 81 -8.54 -17.09 10.71
CA THR A 81 -9.73 -16.93 9.90
C THR A 81 -10.35 -15.56 10.08
N TYR A 82 -11.05 -15.10 9.04
CA TYR A 82 -11.93 -13.94 9.08
C TYR A 82 -13.32 -14.32 8.57
N ASP A 83 -14.35 -13.83 9.25
CA ASP A 83 -15.71 -13.76 8.75
C ASP A 83 -16.41 -12.52 9.33
N THR A 84 -17.49 -12.07 8.68
CA THR A 84 -18.22 -10.85 9.06
C THR A 84 -18.96 -10.97 10.40
N THR A 85 -19.02 -12.16 11.00
CA THR A 85 -19.70 -12.39 12.28
C THR A 85 -18.73 -12.37 13.46
N HIS A 86 -17.53 -12.91 13.28
CA HIS A 86 -16.57 -13.15 14.36
C HIS A 86 -15.29 -12.31 14.24
N GLY A 87 -15.04 -11.70 13.09
CA GLY A 87 -13.83 -10.90 12.83
C GLY A 87 -12.61 -11.79 12.63
N LEU A 88 -11.41 -11.26 12.94
CA LEU A 88 -10.14 -11.96 12.81
C LEU A 88 -9.86 -12.80 14.05
N ARG A 89 -9.66 -14.11 13.90
CA ARG A 89 -9.30 -15.00 15.03
C ARG A 89 -8.35 -16.09 14.61
N GLY A 90 -7.46 -16.51 15.52
CA GLY A 90 -6.53 -17.57 15.21
C GLY A 90 -5.39 -17.71 16.21
N LYS A 91 -4.23 -18.07 15.69
CA LYS A 91 -3.00 -18.28 16.44
C LYS A 91 -1.90 -17.35 15.97
N TRP A 92 -1.08 -16.90 16.91
CA TRP A 92 0.18 -16.24 16.62
C TRP A 92 1.35 -17.13 17.04
N PHE A 93 2.49 -16.92 16.40
CA PHE A 93 3.78 -17.47 16.80
C PHE A 93 4.87 -16.41 16.63
N ASN A 94 5.93 -16.49 17.45
CA ASN A 94 7.07 -15.61 17.32
C ASN A 94 7.80 -15.89 15.99
N ALA A 95 7.97 -14.87 15.15
CA ALA A 95 8.57 -15.04 13.83
C ALA A 95 10.08 -15.38 13.91
N THR A 96 10.76 -14.91 14.95
CA THR A 96 12.19 -15.15 15.19
C THR A 96 12.44 -16.51 15.82
N ASN A 97 11.45 -17.06 16.52
CA ASN A 97 11.54 -18.39 17.14
C ASN A 97 10.21 -19.14 17.02
N ASN A 98 9.99 -19.75 15.86
CA ASN A 98 8.73 -20.43 15.52
C ASN A 98 8.44 -21.69 16.37
N LEU A 99 9.40 -22.17 17.15
CA LEU A 99 9.24 -23.31 18.08
C LEU A 99 8.85 -22.86 19.50
N HIS A 100 9.00 -21.57 19.84
CA HIS A 100 8.77 -21.03 21.17
C HIS A 100 7.82 -19.83 21.14
N GLY A 101 6.77 -19.89 21.95
CA GLY A 101 5.78 -18.81 22.06
C GLY A 101 4.71 -18.92 20.98
N THR A 102 3.59 -19.52 21.35
CA THR A 102 2.35 -19.49 20.59
C THR A 102 1.23 -19.02 21.49
N GLY A 103 0.25 -18.34 20.91
CA GLY A 103 -0.94 -17.92 21.65
C GLY A 103 -2.12 -17.71 20.72
N GLY A 104 -3.27 -17.42 21.31
CA GLY A 104 -4.47 -17.04 20.57
C GLY A 104 -4.51 -15.54 20.32
N PHE A 105 -5.19 -15.13 19.25
CA PHE A 105 -5.67 -13.77 19.09
C PHE A 105 -7.13 -13.79 18.66
N HIS A 106 -7.86 -12.74 19.02
CA HIS A 106 -9.22 -12.50 18.56
C HIS A 106 -9.46 -10.99 18.47
N PHE A 107 -9.66 -10.51 17.25
CA PHE A 107 -10.19 -9.18 16.94
C PHE A 107 -11.64 -9.35 16.48
N GLY A 108 -12.59 -9.09 17.37
CA GLY A 108 -14.02 -9.16 17.08
C GLY A 108 -14.47 -8.02 16.19
N VAL A 109 -15.54 -8.22 15.41
CA VAL A 109 -16.16 -7.16 14.61
C VAL A 109 -16.68 -6.08 15.55
N VAL A 110 -16.43 -4.82 15.20
CA VAL A 110 -16.97 -3.67 15.92
C VAL A 110 -17.78 -2.79 14.99
N ASP A 111 -18.90 -2.29 15.50
CA ASP A 111 -19.68 -1.28 14.80
C ASP A 111 -18.90 0.04 14.76
N GLY A 112 -18.91 0.68 13.61
CA GLY A 112 -18.36 2.02 13.47
C GLY A 112 -18.52 2.53 12.07
N ASP A 113 -18.83 3.81 11.96
CA ASP A 113 -18.63 4.57 10.74
C ASP A 113 -17.12 4.73 10.56
N GLY A 114 -16.50 3.73 9.95
CA GLY A 114 -15.25 3.99 9.24
C GLY A 114 -15.52 5.14 8.28
N PRO A 115 -14.63 6.15 8.12
CA PRO A 115 -14.82 7.19 7.13
C PRO A 115 -15.25 6.54 5.83
N ALA A 116 -16.45 6.89 5.37
CA ALA A 116 -16.99 6.41 4.10
C ALA A 116 -15.96 6.80 3.04
N LEU A 117 -15.16 5.84 2.60
CA LEU A 117 -14.16 6.12 1.59
C LEU A 117 -14.87 6.12 0.25
N ASP A 118 -14.90 7.32 -0.32
CA ASP A 118 -15.21 7.60 -1.72
C ASP A 118 -14.61 6.53 -2.64
N ALA A 119 -15.29 6.34 -3.77
CA ALA A 119 -15.04 5.27 -4.71
C ALA A 119 -13.53 4.94 -4.86
N ILE A 120 -13.17 3.68 -4.66
CA ILE A 120 -11.79 3.28 -4.36
C ILE A 120 -11.04 2.95 -5.66
N SER A 121 -10.04 3.74 -6.05
CA SER A 121 -9.20 3.48 -7.24
C SER A 121 -8.25 2.28 -7.01
N PRO A 122 -8.14 1.31 -7.94
CA PRO A 122 -7.05 0.34 -7.88
C PRO A 122 -5.69 1.04 -8.02
N LEU A 123 -4.60 0.43 -7.54
CA LEU A 123 -3.20 0.78 -7.78
C LEU A 123 -2.70 0.07 -9.04
N TYR A 124 -2.89 -1.24 -9.14
CA TYR A 124 -2.46 -2.05 -10.26
C TYR A 124 -3.36 -1.90 -11.50
N PRO A 125 -2.78 -1.81 -12.72
CA PRO A 125 -1.36 -1.65 -13.00
C PRO A 125 -0.88 -0.20 -12.81
N LEU A 126 0.43 -0.02 -12.62
CA LEU A 126 1.01 1.33 -12.59
C LEU A 126 0.92 2.00 -13.96
N ALA A 127 0.65 3.31 -13.93
CA ALA A 127 0.62 4.20 -15.09
C ALA A 127 1.28 5.54 -14.71
N PRO A 128 1.68 6.37 -15.69
CA PRO A 128 2.24 7.68 -15.39
C PRO A 128 1.26 8.51 -14.56
N GLY A 129 1.76 9.34 -13.65
CA GLY A 129 0.92 10.09 -12.72
C GLY A 129 1.54 10.25 -11.33
N THR A 130 0.79 10.84 -10.42
CA THR A 130 1.18 11.07 -9.02
C THR A 130 0.40 10.14 -8.10
N TYR A 131 1.08 9.54 -7.14
CA TYR A 131 0.52 8.57 -6.21
C TYR A 131 0.96 8.93 -4.79
N THR A 132 0.02 8.99 -3.87
CA THR A 132 0.30 9.19 -2.44
C THR A 132 -0.08 7.92 -1.70
N PHE A 133 0.80 7.46 -0.81
CA PHE A 133 0.59 6.27 -0.03
C PHE A 133 0.88 6.51 1.44
N ARG A 134 0.21 5.75 2.30
CA ARG A 134 0.47 5.67 3.73
C ARG A 134 0.86 4.25 4.11
N GLY A 135 1.80 4.13 5.04
CA GLY A 135 2.25 2.83 5.51
C GLY A 135 3.59 2.99 6.20
N GLY A 136 4.50 2.08 5.92
CA GLY A 136 5.86 2.20 6.41
C GLY A 136 6.76 1.07 5.97
N ALA A 137 8.05 1.28 6.22
CA ALA A 137 9.06 0.23 6.17
C ALA A 137 9.13 -0.46 7.54
N ILE A 138 9.49 -1.74 7.53
CA ILE A 138 9.72 -2.56 8.71
C ILE A 138 11.10 -3.17 8.54
N GLY A 139 11.99 -2.94 9.50
CA GLY A 139 13.30 -3.56 9.54
C GLY A 139 13.19 -5.06 9.85
N ALA A 140 14.16 -5.85 9.42
CA ALA A 140 14.24 -7.26 9.74
C ALA A 140 14.40 -7.52 11.26
N ASN A 141 14.79 -6.50 12.03
CA ASN A 141 14.75 -6.47 13.48
C ASN A 141 13.34 -6.18 14.08
N GLY A 142 12.31 -5.97 13.26
CA GLY A 142 10.95 -5.66 13.68
C GLY A 142 10.65 -4.17 13.89
N ARG A 143 11.63 -3.28 13.70
CA ARG A 143 11.44 -1.84 13.89
C ARG A 143 10.51 -1.27 12.83
N VAL A 144 9.55 -0.44 13.25
CA VAL A 144 8.57 0.18 12.36
C VAL A 144 9.01 1.61 12.02
N TYR A 145 9.04 1.90 10.72
CA TYR A 145 9.35 3.21 10.14
C TYR A 145 8.11 3.71 9.41
N ALA A 146 7.14 4.20 10.18
CA ALA A 146 5.91 4.77 9.64
C ALA A 146 6.21 6.04 8.82
N SER A 147 5.63 6.11 7.63
CA SER A 147 5.86 7.21 6.71
C SER A 147 4.72 7.40 5.70
N ARG A 148 4.74 8.55 5.03
CA ARG A 148 3.92 8.82 3.85
C ARG A 148 4.85 9.02 2.65
N ILE A 149 4.54 8.36 1.54
CA ILE A 149 5.34 8.47 0.31
C ILE A 149 4.52 9.13 -0.79
N THR A 150 5.15 10.00 -1.57
CA THR A 150 4.59 10.56 -2.79
C THR A 150 5.49 10.19 -3.95
N LEU A 151 4.93 9.51 -4.96
CA LEU A 151 5.64 9.03 -6.13
C LEU A 151 5.05 9.67 -7.39
N GLN A 152 5.92 10.24 -8.22
CA GLN A 152 5.60 10.73 -9.54
C GLN A 152 6.20 9.79 -10.58
N LEU A 153 5.32 9.06 -11.28
CA LEU A 153 5.66 8.12 -12.34
C LEU A 153 5.68 8.84 -13.69
N LEU A 154 6.85 8.94 -14.30
CA LEU A 154 7.06 9.60 -15.59
C LEU A 154 6.93 8.61 -16.75
N ASP A 155 6.54 9.08 -17.93
CA ASP A 155 6.19 8.20 -19.06
C ASP A 155 7.39 7.44 -19.66
N GLU A 156 8.60 7.98 -19.48
CA GLU A 156 9.87 7.35 -19.81
C GLU A 156 10.25 6.16 -18.90
N GLY A 157 9.50 5.91 -17.83
CA GLY A 157 9.78 4.82 -16.87
C GLY A 157 10.66 5.25 -15.69
N ARG A 158 10.84 6.56 -15.48
CA ARG A 158 11.51 7.13 -14.30
C ARG A 158 10.49 7.43 -13.21
N VAL A 159 10.87 7.24 -11.95
CA VAL A 159 10.11 7.72 -10.79
C VAL A 159 10.93 8.74 -10.02
N GLU A 160 10.26 9.77 -9.53
CA GLU A 160 10.79 10.76 -8.59
C GLU A 160 9.74 11.05 -7.50
N GLY A 161 10.14 11.66 -6.40
CA GLY A 161 9.21 12.00 -5.34
C GLY A 161 9.87 12.22 -3.99
N TYR A 162 9.13 11.93 -2.92
CA TYR A 162 9.66 12.05 -1.57
C TYR A 162 9.00 11.08 -0.57
N VAL A 163 9.74 10.77 0.48
CA VAL A 163 9.25 10.10 1.69
C VAL A 163 9.23 11.12 2.83
N GLN A 164 8.10 11.21 3.53
CA GLN A 164 7.95 11.95 4.77
C GLN A 164 7.91 10.96 5.93
N GLU A 165 8.97 10.91 6.72
CA GLU A 165 9.05 10.07 7.92
C GLU A 165 8.25 10.69 9.08
N HIS A 166 7.69 9.83 9.93
CA HIS A 166 6.86 10.27 11.05
C HIS A 166 7.69 10.62 12.30
N PHE A 167 8.66 9.78 12.67
CA PHE A 167 9.43 9.94 13.92
C PHE A 167 10.60 10.91 13.81
N VAL A 168 11.27 10.91 12.67
CA VAL A 168 12.29 11.89 12.32
C VAL A 168 11.66 12.75 11.25
N PRO A 169 11.13 13.95 11.55
CA PRO A 169 10.43 14.77 10.56
C PRO A 169 11.43 15.33 9.54
N GLN A 170 11.86 14.46 8.63
CA GLN A 170 12.65 14.73 7.45
C GLN A 170 11.84 14.37 6.21
N GLN A 171 12.02 15.17 5.16
CA GLN A 171 11.50 14.87 3.85
C GLN A 171 12.67 14.50 2.94
N CYS A 172 12.75 13.22 2.58
CA CYS A 172 13.83 12.68 1.77
C CYS A 172 13.36 12.54 0.33
N ALA A 173 14.09 13.16 -0.61
CA ALA A 173 13.84 12.97 -2.04
C ALA A 173 14.19 11.53 -2.45
N LEU A 174 13.44 10.98 -3.40
CA LEU A 174 13.70 9.69 -3.99
C LEU A 174 13.74 9.77 -5.52
N ALA A 175 14.50 8.86 -6.12
CA ALA A 175 14.57 8.72 -7.56
C ALA A 175 14.79 7.26 -7.97
N GLY A 176 14.28 6.86 -9.13
CA GLY A 176 14.47 5.50 -9.62
C GLY A 176 13.71 5.19 -10.90
N SER A 177 13.25 3.96 -11.03
CA SER A 177 12.61 3.45 -12.24
C SER A 177 11.33 2.68 -11.96
N TRP A 178 10.43 2.61 -12.92
CA TRP A 178 9.19 1.86 -12.79
C TRP A 178 8.76 1.22 -14.11
N THR A 179 7.99 0.15 -13.97
CA THR A 179 7.21 -0.49 -15.01
C THR A 179 5.78 -0.70 -14.49
N ARG A 180 4.86 -1.12 -15.35
CA ARG A 180 3.48 -1.42 -14.93
C ARG A 180 3.36 -2.43 -13.77
N ASN A 181 4.39 -3.27 -13.57
CA ASN A 181 4.35 -4.40 -12.64
C ASN A 181 5.33 -4.26 -11.47
N GLN A 182 6.26 -3.30 -11.51
CA GLN A 182 7.32 -3.17 -10.52
C GLN A 182 7.83 -1.74 -10.48
N ILE A 183 8.38 -1.33 -9.34
CA ILE A 183 8.99 -0.03 -9.12
C ILE A 183 10.22 -0.19 -8.22
N SER A 184 11.26 0.58 -8.49
CA SER A 184 12.43 0.68 -7.63
C SER A 184 12.87 2.13 -7.46
N TRP A 185 13.39 2.47 -6.29
CA TRP A 185 13.93 3.80 -6.02
C TRP A 185 15.06 3.76 -5.00
N HIS A 186 15.91 4.77 -5.10
CA HIS A 186 16.96 5.10 -4.16
C HIS A 186 16.52 6.29 -3.32
N ILE A 187 16.99 6.33 -2.08
CA ILE A 187 16.73 7.40 -1.13
C ILE A 187 17.91 7.51 -0.16
N THR A 188 18.23 8.73 0.26
CA THR A 188 19.22 8.99 1.30
C THR A 188 18.52 9.49 2.54
N TYR A 189 18.70 8.80 3.66
CA TYR A 189 18.26 9.27 4.97
C TYR A 189 19.44 9.89 5.71
N VAL A 190 19.22 11.02 6.37
CA VAL A 190 20.25 11.69 7.17
C VAL A 190 19.88 11.61 8.64
N VAL A 191 20.67 10.86 9.40
CA VAL A 191 20.52 10.73 10.85
C VAL A 191 21.78 11.28 11.50
N GLU A 192 21.63 12.24 12.42
CA GLU A 192 22.75 12.86 13.13
C GLU A 192 23.86 13.41 12.22
N GLY A 193 23.50 13.86 11.01
CA GLY A 193 24.44 14.40 10.02
C GLY A 193 25.14 13.36 9.15
N VAL A 194 24.88 12.07 9.37
CA VAL A 194 25.38 10.97 8.54
C VAL A 194 24.31 10.55 7.54
N GLY A 195 24.64 10.61 6.25
CA GLY A 195 23.77 10.17 5.17
C GLY A 195 23.99 8.69 4.86
N SER A 196 22.90 7.91 4.80
CA SER A 196 22.94 6.51 4.38
C SER A 196 21.97 6.28 3.22
N GLU A 197 22.45 5.59 2.18
CA GLU A 197 21.68 5.31 0.98
C GLU A 197 20.99 3.95 1.04
N TYR A 198 19.72 3.93 0.65
CA TYR A 198 18.89 2.74 0.64
C TYR A 198 18.21 2.58 -0.71
N VAL A 199 18.04 1.32 -1.11
CA VAL A 199 17.29 0.94 -2.30
C VAL A 199 16.03 0.19 -1.91
N TYR A 200 14.94 0.50 -2.60
CA TYR A 200 13.62 -0.09 -2.41
C TYR A 200 13.17 -0.77 -3.71
N TYR A 201 12.52 -1.92 -3.58
CA TYR A 201 11.94 -2.67 -4.69
C TYR A 201 10.50 -3.06 -4.34
N GLY A 202 9.53 -2.55 -5.10
CA GLY A 202 8.11 -2.72 -4.86
C GLY A 202 7.36 -3.38 -6.02
N THR A 203 6.35 -4.16 -5.68
CA THR A 203 5.36 -4.72 -6.59
C THR A 203 3.97 -4.18 -6.22
N PRO A 204 3.28 -3.48 -7.15
CA PRO A 204 1.91 -3.03 -6.98
C PRO A 204 0.93 -4.21 -7.01
N THR A 205 0.03 -4.24 -6.06
CA THR A 205 -1.17 -5.09 -6.05
C THR A 205 -2.41 -4.20 -6.28
N GLN A 206 -3.61 -4.70 -6.03
CA GLN A 206 -4.84 -3.95 -6.25
C GLN A 206 -4.86 -2.62 -5.50
N ARG A 207 -4.26 -2.51 -4.31
CA ARG A 207 -4.11 -1.21 -3.59
C ARG A 207 -2.83 -1.07 -2.79
N LEU A 208 -2.05 -2.12 -2.66
CA LEU A 208 -0.86 -2.12 -1.83
C LEU A 208 0.38 -2.09 -2.72
N LEU A 209 1.35 -1.28 -2.35
CA LEU A 209 2.70 -1.35 -2.87
C LEU A 209 3.55 -2.08 -1.83
N ARG A 210 3.93 -3.32 -2.16
CA ARG A 210 4.65 -4.23 -1.26
C ARG A 210 6.03 -4.52 -1.76
N GLY A 211 7.00 -4.64 -0.86
CA GLY A 211 8.37 -4.81 -1.31
C GLY A 211 9.40 -5.05 -0.23
N ALA A 212 10.65 -4.94 -0.64
CA ALA A 212 11.82 -4.99 0.23
C ALA A 212 12.64 -3.71 0.10
N TRP A 213 13.41 -3.44 1.14
CA TRP A 213 14.39 -2.39 1.16
C TRP A 213 15.69 -2.88 1.79
N GLN A 214 16.80 -2.27 1.42
CA GLN A 214 18.11 -2.53 2.03
C GLN A 214 19.06 -1.35 1.82
N ARG A 215 20.08 -1.26 2.66
CA ARG A 215 21.20 -0.33 2.47
C ARG A 215 22.00 -0.69 1.21
N CYS A 216 22.44 0.34 0.47
CA CYS A 216 23.20 0.17 -0.76
C CYS A 216 24.63 -0.33 -0.50
N ASP A 217 25.32 0.25 0.48
CA ASP A 217 26.71 -0.07 0.83
C ASP A 217 26.76 -1.29 1.76
N VAL A 218 26.60 -2.48 1.16
CA VAL A 218 26.48 -3.74 1.92
C VAL A 218 27.73 -4.06 2.74
N ASP A 219 28.91 -3.66 2.26
CA ASP A 219 30.19 -3.90 2.94
C ASP A 219 30.35 -3.10 4.25
N GLU A 220 29.56 -2.03 4.41
CA GLU A 220 29.56 -1.18 5.63
C GLU A 220 28.44 -1.55 6.60
N ILE A 221 27.70 -2.63 6.34
CA ILE A 221 26.57 -3.05 7.18
C ILE A 221 27.09 -3.81 8.41
N GLU A 222 26.96 -3.19 9.58
CA GLU A 222 27.17 -3.88 10.86
C GLU A 222 26.03 -4.85 11.21
N SER A 223 24.80 -4.51 10.81
CA SER A 223 23.60 -5.30 11.11
C SER A 223 22.64 -5.32 9.93
N LEU A 224 22.61 -6.44 9.20
CA LEU A 224 21.63 -6.66 8.13
C LEU A 224 20.19 -6.57 8.64
N ALA A 225 19.95 -6.90 9.91
CA ALA A 225 18.63 -6.84 10.51
C ALA A 225 18.12 -5.39 10.68
N ALA A 226 19.04 -4.43 10.89
CA ALA A 226 18.70 -3.01 10.99
C ALA A 226 18.71 -2.31 9.62
N GLU A 227 19.48 -2.83 8.66
CA GLU A 227 19.76 -2.19 7.37
C GLU A 227 19.02 -2.86 6.19
N SER A 228 18.03 -3.71 6.48
CA SER A 228 17.16 -4.31 5.48
C SER A 228 15.80 -4.65 6.06
N GLY A 229 14.83 -4.87 5.18
CA GLY A 229 13.51 -5.31 5.61
C GLY A 229 12.45 -5.31 4.51
N ARG A 230 11.20 -5.14 4.93
CA ARG A 230 10.01 -5.13 4.07
C ARG A 230 9.25 -3.84 4.21
N PHE A 231 8.34 -3.57 3.29
CA PHE A 231 7.39 -2.46 3.43
C PHE A 231 6.03 -2.84 2.88
N ASP A 232 5.00 -2.18 3.42
CA ASP A 232 3.63 -2.27 2.94
C ASP A 232 3.05 -0.84 2.93
N TYR A 233 2.77 -0.33 1.74
CA TYR A 233 2.20 1.01 1.54
C TYR A 233 0.84 0.89 0.89
N GLU A 234 -0.20 1.38 1.57
CA GLU A 234 -1.54 1.47 1.03
C GLU A 234 -1.72 2.75 0.24
N LEU A 235 -2.26 2.64 -0.98
CA LEU A 235 -2.61 3.79 -1.79
C LEU A 235 -3.63 4.65 -1.03
N GLU A 236 -3.34 5.94 -0.87
CA GLU A 236 -4.30 6.93 -0.37
C GLU A 236 -4.96 7.62 -1.56
N HIS A 237 -4.16 8.13 -2.49
CA HIS A 237 -4.61 8.93 -3.63
C HIS A 237 -3.80 8.64 -4.90
N ALA A 238 -4.43 8.76 -6.07
CA ALA A 238 -3.78 8.59 -7.36
C ALA A 238 -4.34 9.52 -8.44
N ASP A 239 -3.48 10.37 -9.00
CA ASP A 239 -3.76 11.19 -10.18
C ASP A 239 -3.03 10.59 -11.38
N ARG A 240 -3.76 9.88 -12.25
CA ARG A 240 -3.16 9.21 -13.42
C ARG A 240 -3.19 10.08 -14.65
N ARG A 241 -2.03 10.17 -15.30
CA ARG A 241 -1.87 10.81 -16.59
C ARG A 241 -2.09 9.80 -17.70
N TRP A 242 -3.05 10.11 -18.57
CA TRP A 242 -3.25 9.34 -19.80
C TRP A 242 -2.04 9.43 -20.72
N CYS A 243 -1.66 8.30 -21.32
CA CYS A 243 -0.91 8.32 -22.57
C CYS A 243 -1.19 7.07 -23.41
N ARG A 244 -0.82 7.14 -24.70
CA ARG A 244 -1.10 6.07 -25.66
C ARG A 244 -0.50 4.72 -25.26
N LYS A 245 0.70 4.71 -24.66
CA LYS A 245 1.41 3.50 -24.21
C LYS A 245 0.61 2.72 -23.14
N TYR A 246 -0.08 3.43 -22.25
CA TYR A 246 -0.80 2.85 -21.12
C TYR A 246 -2.32 2.82 -21.28
N HIS A 247 -2.88 3.31 -22.40
CA HIS A 247 -4.33 3.42 -22.64
C HIS A 247 -5.11 2.13 -22.35
N LYS A 248 -4.58 0.96 -22.72
CA LYS A 248 -5.23 -0.35 -22.49
C LYS A 248 -5.43 -0.72 -21.01
N TYR A 249 -4.80 0.02 -20.10
CA TYR A 249 -4.91 -0.18 -18.66
C TYR A 249 -5.88 0.78 -17.99
N PHE A 250 -6.43 1.74 -18.73
CA PHE A 250 -7.47 2.62 -18.22
C PHE A 250 -8.83 1.90 -18.20
N PRO A 251 -9.82 2.38 -17.43
CA PRO A 251 -11.15 1.78 -17.35
C PRO A 251 -11.81 1.61 -18.74
N PRO A 252 -12.54 0.50 -19.02
CA PRO A 252 -13.13 0.25 -20.34
C PRO A 252 -14.00 1.40 -20.86
N THR A 253 -14.79 2.03 -19.99
CA THR A 253 -15.63 3.18 -20.34
C THR A 253 -14.78 4.36 -20.81
N PHE A 254 -13.68 4.66 -20.10
CA PHE A 254 -12.71 5.67 -20.54
C PHE A 254 -12.10 5.28 -21.89
N GLN A 255 -11.73 4.01 -22.07
CA GLN A 255 -11.15 3.54 -23.33
C GLN A 255 -12.08 3.78 -24.52
N ILE A 256 -13.38 3.47 -24.37
CA ILE A 256 -14.40 3.67 -25.40
C ILE A 256 -14.60 5.15 -25.72
N VAL A 257 -14.68 6.01 -24.70
CA VAL A 257 -14.84 7.47 -24.88
C VAL A 257 -13.64 8.06 -25.60
N ALA A 258 -12.42 7.77 -25.12
CA ALA A 258 -11.20 8.25 -25.76
C ALA A 258 -11.08 7.74 -27.21
N ARG A 259 -11.41 6.47 -27.47
CA ARG A 259 -11.45 5.91 -28.82
C ARG A 259 -12.48 6.60 -29.71
N THR A 260 -13.68 6.87 -29.19
CA THR A 260 -14.76 7.54 -29.94
C THR A 260 -14.39 8.96 -30.31
N LEU A 261 -13.78 9.71 -29.38
CA LEU A 261 -13.29 11.07 -29.62
C LEU A 261 -12.15 11.12 -30.65
N LEU A 262 -11.25 10.13 -30.60
CA LEU A 262 -10.17 10.00 -31.58
C LEU A 262 -10.68 9.60 -32.98
N LEU A 263 -11.72 8.76 -33.06
CA LEU A 263 -12.27 8.24 -34.33
C LEU A 263 -13.32 9.16 -34.98
N SER A 264 -14.15 9.86 -34.21
CA SER A 264 -15.17 10.80 -34.72
C SER A 264 -14.56 11.97 -35.51
N ARG A 265 -13.25 12.20 -35.34
CA ARG A 265 -12.44 13.21 -36.04
C ARG A 265 -11.93 12.84 -37.43
N ARG A 266 -11.96 11.57 -37.85
CA ARG A 266 -11.51 11.18 -39.22
C ARG A 266 -12.39 11.74 -40.35
N GLY A 267 -13.57 12.29 -40.04
CA GLY A 267 -14.54 12.79 -41.03
C GLY A 267 -14.52 14.29 -41.34
N ARG A 268 -13.77 15.16 -40.63
CA ARG A 268 -13.82 16.63 -40.83
C ARG A 268 -12.43 17.22 -41.13
N ARG A 269 -12.27 17.76 -42.34
CA ARG A 269 -11.01 18.21 -42.97
C ARG A 269 -10.48 19.60 -42.54
N SER A 270 -11.06 20.28 -41.56
CA SER A 270 -10.62 21.64 -41.19
C SER A 270 -10.70 21.91 -39.68
N GLY A 271 -9.57 22.29 -39.07
CA GLY A 271 -9.51 22.81 -37.69
C GLY A 271 -8.93 21.85 -36.63
N LEU A 272 -7.83 21.15 -36.94
CA LEU A 272 -7.27 20.14 -36.05
C LEU A 272 -6.29 20.73 -35.03
N LEU A 273 -6.58 20.55 -33.74
CA LEU A 273 -5.53 20.33 -32.73
C LEU A 273 -4.73 19.09 -33.17
N PRO A 274 -3.39 19.18 -33.35
CA PRO A 274 -2.50 18.05 -33.62
C PRO A 274 -2.70 16.88 -32.65
N SER A 275 -2.37 15.65 -33.06
CA SER A 275 -2.56 14.44 -32.24
C SER A 275 -1.85 14.49 -30.88
N ASP A 276 -0.72 15.17 -30.85
CA ASP A 276 0.11 15.52 -29.70
C ASP A 276 -0.62 16.49 -28.74
N LEU A 277 -1.45 17.40 -29.24
CA LEU A 277 -2.28 18.27 -28.39
C LEU A 277 -3.45 17.55 -27.71
N TRP A 278 -3.85 16.35 -28.15
CA TRP A 278 -4.88 15.56 -27.46
C TRP A 278 -4.38 14.90 -26.18
N CYS A 279 -3.08 14.62 -26.10
CA CYS A 279 -2.43 14.23 -24.86
C CYS A 279 -2.61 15.30 -23.77
N HIS A 280 -2.82 16.57 -24.16
CA HIS A 280 -3.12 17.70 -23.28
C HIS A 280 -4.60 17.78 -22.86
N VAL A 281 -5.53 17.24 -23.66
CA VAL A 281 -6.98 17.24 -23.34
C VAL A 281 -7.34 16.13 -22.35
N PHE A 282 -6.69 14.97 -22.46
CA PHE A 282 -6.89 13.84 -21.55
C PHE A 282 -5.83 13.77 -20.43
N THR A 283 -5.01 14.81 -20.22
CA THR A 283 -3.90 14.76 -19.26
C THR A 283 -4.37 14.50 -17.84
N TYR A 284 -5.59 14.94 -17.51
CA TYR A 284 -6.18 14.78 -16.19
C TYR A 284 -7.42 13.88 -16.32
N ILE A 285 -7.18 12.57 -16.25
CA ILE A 285 -8.27 11.62 -16.09
C ILE A 285 -8.68 11.71 -14.64
N ASN A 286 -9.88 12.21 -14.40
CA ASN A 286 -10.45 12.29 -13.07
C ASN A 286 -10.44 10.88 -12.43
N TYR A 287 -10.03 10.84 -11.18
CA TYR A 287 -10.05 9.68 -10.29
C TYR A 287 -11.36 8.85 -10.40
N ASP A 288 -12.51 9.50 -10.60
CA ASP A 288 -13.83 8.90 -10.77
C ASP A 288 -13.91 7.80 -11.83
N TRP A 289 -13.07 7.86 -12.88
CA TRP A 289 -13.06 6.81 -13.90
C TRP A 289 -12.56 5.48 -13.34
N PHE A 290 -11.58 5.53 -12.44
CA PHE A 290 -10.95 4.36 -11.83
C PHE A 290 -11.70 3.86 -10.60
N ALA A 291 -12.58 4.70 -10.09
CA ALA A 291 -13.31 4.47 -8.89
C ALA A 291 -14.44 3.46 -9.17
N SER A 292 -14.40 2.29 -8.52
CA SER A 292 -15.59 1.42 -8.51
C SER A 292 -16.65 2.11 -7.66
N ARG A 293 -17.74 2.60 -8.27
CA ARG A 293 -18.90 3.04 -7.49
C ARG A 293 -19.40 1.85 -6.66
N VAL A 294 -19.55 2.07 -5.36
CA VAL A 294 -20.20 1.11 -4.43
C VAL A 294 -21.73 1.11 -4.64
N LEU A 295 -22.24 2.06 -5.42
CA LEU A 295 -23.67 2.13 -5.78
C LEU A 295 -23.89 1.37 -7.08
N ASP A 296 -24.28 0.10 -6.94
CA ASP A 296 -25.39 -0.53 -7.69
C ASP A 296 -25.55 -1.98 -7.22
N THR A 297 -26.36 -2.17 -6.18
CA THR A 297 -27.12 -3.42 -6.01
C THR A 297 -28.59 -2.99 -5.99
N PRO A 298 -29.47 -3.57 -6.82
CA PRO A 298 -30.91 -3.35 -6.72
C PRO A 298 -31.47 -3.86 -5.39
#